data_AF-A0A3B0PMP9-F1
#
_entry.id   AF-A0A3B0PMP9-F1
#
_cell.length_a   1.000
_cell.length_b   1.000
_cell.length_c   1.000
_cell.angle_alpha   90.00
_cell.angle_beta   90.00
_cell.angle_gamma   90.00
#
_symmetry.space_group_name_H-M   'P 1'
#
loop_
_entity.id
_entity.type
_entity.pdbx_description
1 polymer ?
#
loop_
_entity_poly.entity_id
_entity_poly.type
_entity_poly.pdbx_seq_one_letter_code
_entity_poly.pdbx_strand_id
1 'polypeptide(L)' 'MHNGFHPQTILRNLNQRNLRDIQISGHILSNFKKDGDVLYFEANKKFMEQFSLNSFEASQFVNVLANIDDNRCW' A
#
# COMPACT_ATOMS: atom_id res chain seq x y z
N MET A 1 5.62 31.82 3.45
CA MET A 1 4.68 31.32 4.48
C MET A 1 5.12 31.89 5.81
N HIS A 2 4.43 32.91 6.31
CA HIS A 2 4.81 33.68 7.51
C HIS A 2 4.25 33.10 8.83
N ASN A 3 3.60 31.93 8.78
CA ASN A 3 2.90 31.29 9.90
C ASN A 3 3.55 29.97 10.35
N GLY A 4 4.78 29.66 9.90
CA GLY A 4 5.48 28.40 10.22
C GLY A 4 4.86 27.14 9.59
N PHE A 5 3.74 27.27 8.88
CA PHE A 5 3.11 26.20 8.15
C PHE A 5 3.78 26.04 6.78
N HIS A 6 4.54 24.96 6.63
CA HIS A 6 5.21 24.59 5.38
C HIS A 6 4.53 23.34 4.80
N PRO A 7 3.58 23.47 3.87
CA PRO A 7 2.86 22.37 3.25
C PRO A 7 3.80 21.28 2.72
N GLN A 8 4.96 21.65 2.17
CA GLN A 8 5.95 20.71 1.66
C GLN A 8 6.53 19.82 2.77
N THR A 9 6.77 20.36 3.97
CA THR A 9 7.26 19.59 5.12
C THR A 9 6.21 18.62 5.62
N ILE A 10 4.95 19.06 5.69
CA ILE A 10 3.82 18.20 6.08
C ILE A 10 3.65 17.08 5.07
N LEU A 11 3.61 17.42 3.77
CA LEU A 11 3.49 16.44 2.69
C LEU A 11 4.64 15.44 2.73
N ARG A 12 5.88 15.90 2.94
CA ARG A 12 7.05 15.03 3.07
C ARG A 12 6.89 14.04 4.22
N ASN A 13 6.48 14.51 5.41
CA ASN A 13 6.33 13.66 6.58
C ASN A 13 5.17 12.66 6.42
N LEU A 14 4.05 13.07 5.82
CA LEU A 14 2.92 12.19 5.55
C LEU A 14 3.23 11.11 4.48
N ASN A 15 4.17 11.38 3.58
CA ASN A 15 4.60 10.42 2.54
C ASN A 15 5.84 9.61 2.93
N GLN A 16 6.35 9.73 4.16
CA GLN A 16 7.46 8.89 4.59
C GLN A 16 7.06 7.42 4.57
N ARG A 17 7.90 6.61 3.91
CA ARG A 17 7.77 5.15 3.88
C ARG A 17 9.06 4.53 4.38
N ASN A 18 8.94 3.44 5.13
CA ASN A 18 10.11 2.65 5.49
C ASN A 18 10.40 1.61 4.39
N LEU A 19 11.59 0.99 4.45
CA LEU A 19 12.01 -0.01 3.47
C LEU A 19 11.09 -1.25 3.45
N ARG A 20 10.56 -1.65 4.61
CA ARG A 20 9.65 -2.80 4.74
C ARG A 20 8.34 -2.55 4.01
N ASP A 21 7.77 -1.35 4.09
CA ASP A 21 6.52 -0.98 3.39
C ASP A 21 6.72 -1.05 1.87
N ILE A 22 7.89 -0.65 1.38
CA ILE A 22 8.25 -0.73 -0.04
C ILE A 22 8.35 -2.19 -0.49
N GLN A 23 8.99 -3.05 0.31
CA GLN A 23 9.11 -4.49 0.01
C GLN A 23 7.74 -5.18 0.00
N ILE A 24 6.87 -4.87 0.96
CA ILE A 24 5.50 -5.37 1.02
C ILE A 24 4.72 -4.94 -0.23
N SER A 25 4.78 -3.64 -0.56
CA SER A 25 4.10 -3.09 -1.75
C SER A 25 4.60 -3.74 -3.03
N GLY A 26 5.92 -3.93 -3.17
CA GLY A 26 6.50 -4.62 -4.32
C GLY A 26 6.04 -6.07 -4.43
N HIS A 27 5.94 -6.77 -3.30
CA HIS A 27 5.42 -8.14 -3.28
C HIS A 27 3.96 -8.20 -3.74
N ILE A 28 3.10 -7.30 -3.24
CA ILE A 28 1.69 -7.19 -3.66
C ILE A 28 1.61 -6.90 -5.16
N LEU A 29 2.33 -5.88 -5.65
CA LEU A 29 2.35 -5.50 -7.08
C LEU A 29 2.89 -6.60 -7.99
N SER A 30 3.72 -7.52 -7.47
CA SER A 30 4.26 -8.64 -8.24
C SER A 30 3.33 -9.87 -8.27
N ASN A 31 2.31 -9.91 -7.38
CA ASN A 31 1.51 -11.12 -7.14
C ASN A 31 0.00 -10.86 -7.06
N PHE A 32 -0.47 -9.67 -7.44
CA PHE A 32 -1.90 -9.38 -7.54
C PHE A 32 -2.55 -10.24 -8.63
N LYS A 33 -3.86 -10.42 -8.50
CA LYS A 33 -4.71 -11.08 -9.46
C LYS A 33 -5.63 -10.06 -10.09
N LYS A 34 -6.04 -10.32 -11.33
CA LYS A 34 -7.05 -9.53 -12.03
C LYS A 34 -8.24 -10.42 -12.35
N ASP A 35 -9.44 -9.96 -12.02
CA ASP A 35 -10.71 -10.57 -12.42
C ASP A 35 -11.61 -9.48 -13.02
N GLY A 36 -11.85 -9.53 -14.32
CA GLY A 36 -12.53 -8.47 -15.04
C GLY A 36 -11.83 -7.11 -14.89
N ASP A 37 -12.52 -6.14 -14.30
CA ASP A 37 -12.04 -4.80 -13.96
C ASP A 37 -11.55 -4.68 -12.50
N VAL A 38 -11.36 -5.79 -11.78
CA VAL A 38 -10.94 -5.79 -10.36
C VAL A 38 -9.51 -6.31 -10.22
N LEU A 39 -8.63 -5.51 -9.63
CA LEU A 39 -7.31 -5.93 -9.14
C LEU A 39 -7.42 -6.29 -7.67
N TYR A 40 -6.92 -7.45 -7.27
CA TYR A 40 -6.98 -7.87 -5.87
C TYR A 40 -5.75 -8.66 -5.43
N PHE A 41 -5.46 -8.60 -4.13
CA PHE A 41 -4.39 -9.39 -3.52
C PHE A 41 -4.89 -10.10 -2.26
N GLU A 42 -4.67 -11.41 -2.21
CA GLU A 42 -5.06 -12.21 -1.06
C GLU A 42 -3.95 -12.18 0.01
N ALA A 43 -4.14 -11.36 1.04
CA ALA A 43 -3.26 -11.29 2.22
C ALA A 43 -3.44 -12.52 3.14
N ASN A 44 -3.11 -13.71 2.61
CA ASN A 44 -3.26 -14.98 3.32
C ASN A 44 -2.26 -15.14 4.48
N LYS A 45 -2.44 -16.21 5.26
CA LYS A 45 -1.59 -16.51 6.43
C LYS A 45 -0.10 -16.56 6.09
N LYS A 46 0.28 -17.15 4.96
CA LYS A 46 1.70 -17.24 4.54
C LYS A 46 2.30 -15.87 4.28
N PHE A 47 1.57 -14.98 3.60
CA PHE A 47 2.00 -13.60 3.37
C PHE A 47 2.13 -12.83 4.69
N MET A 48 1.13 -12.95 5.57
CA MET A 48 1.16 -12.30 6.89
C MET A 48 2.35 -12.79 7.73
N GLU A 49 2.65 -14.09 7.73
CA GLU A 49 3.82 -14.66 8.42
C GLU A 49 5.14 -14.18 7.80
N GLN A 50 5.25 -14.20 6.46
CA GLN A 50 6.44 -13.77 5.73
C GLN A 50 6.84 -12.33 6.09
N PHE A 51 5.87 -11.45 6.22
CA PHE A 51 6.11 -10.05 6.56
C PHE A 51 5.86 -9.73 8.03
N SER A 52 5.57 -10.71 8.88
CA SER A 52 5.22 -10.53 10.30
C SER A 52 4.16 -9.45 10.52
N LEU A 53 3.05 -9.56 9.78
CA LEU A 53 1.91 -8.65 9.82
C LEU A 53 0.74 -9.28 10.58
N ASN A 54 0.01 -8.47 11.33
CA ASN A 54 -1.36 -8.80 11.72
C ASN A 54 -2.37 -8.32 10.66
N SER A 55 -3.64 -8.69 10.84
CA SER A 55 -4.71 -8.34 9.88
C SER A 55 -4.93 -6.84 9.72
N PHE A 56 -4.76 -6.05 10.79
CA PHE A 56 -4.88 -4.60 10.74
C PHE A 56 -3.72 -3.95 9.99
N GLU A 57 -2.49 -4.44 10.17
CA GLU A 57 -1.32 -3.96 9.42
C GLU A 57 -1.43 -4.32 7.94
N ALA A 58 -1.90 -5.53 7.61
CA ALA A 58 -2.10 -5.95 6.23
C ALA A 58 -3.16 -5.08 5.51
N SER A 59 -4.23 -4.67 6.20
CA SER A 59 -5.28 -3.85 5.60
C SER A 59 -4.82 -2.44 5.21
N GLN A 60 -3.72 -1.95 5.78
CA GLN A 60 -3.13 -0.64 5.40
C GLN A 60 -2.62 -0.63 3.95
N PHE A 61 -2.38 -1.80 3.34
CA PHE A 61 -1.83 -1.93 1.99
C PHE A 61 -2.90 -2.07 0.88
N VAL A 62 -4.20 -1.95 1.19
CA VAL A 62 -5.28 -2.07 0.20
C VAL A 62 -5.11 -1.11 -0.99
N ASN A 63 -4.65 0.12 -0.71
CA ASN A 63 -4.47 1.15 -1.73
C ASN A 63 -3.23 0.95 -2.61
N VAL A 64 -2.43 -0.10 -2.41
CA VAL A 64 -1.30 -0.41 -3.29
C VAL A 64 -1.77 -0.69 -4.72
N LEU A 65 -2.99 -1.22 -4.89
CA LEU A 65 -3.59 -1.51 -6.20
C LEU A 65 -4.52 -0.38 -6.70
N ALA A 66 -4.63 0.73 -5.97
CA ALA A 66 -5.50 1.83 -6.35
C ALA A 66 -4.92 2.63 -7.53
N ASN A 67 -5.80 3.22 -8.34
CA ASN A 67 -5.45 4.09 -9.48
C ASN A 67 -4.54 3.43 -10.54
N ILE A 68 -4.70 2.12 -10.78
CA ILE A 68 -4.01 1.40 -11.85
C ILE A 68 -4.99 1.19 -13.01
N ASP A 69 -4.74 1.88 -14.13
CA ASP A 69 -5.62 1.96 -15.31
C ASP A 69 -7.11 2.21 -14.92
N ASP A 70 -8.03 1.73 -15.75
CA ASP A 70 -9.48 1.75 -15.47
C ASP A 70 -9.91 0.47 -14.72
N ASN A 71 -9.26 0.20 -13.57
CA ASN A 71 -9.62 -0.92 -12.71
C ASN A 71 -10.02 -0.46 -11.31
N ARG A 72 -10.92 -1.23 -10.68
CA ARG A 72 -11.24 -1.21 -9.26
C ARG A 72 -10.18 -2.00 -8.49
N CYS A 73 -9.98 -1.68 -7.21
CA CYS A 73 -9.10 -2.46 -6.33
C CYS A 73 -9.90 -3.10 -5.19
N TRP A 74 -9.47 -4.30 -4.79
CA TRP A 74 -9.99 -5.03 -3.64
C TRP A 74 -8.87 -5.62 -2.79
#